data_AF-A0A444DU24-F1
#
_entry.id   AF-A0A444DU24-F1
#
_cell.length_a   1.000
_cell.length_b   1.000
_cell.length_c   1.000
_cell.angle_alpha   90.00
_cell.angle_beta   90.00
_cell.angle_gamma   90.00
#
_symmetry.space_group_name_H-M   'P 1'
#
loop_
_entity.id
_entity.type
_entity.pdbx_description
1 polymer ?
#
loop_
_entity_poly.entity_id
_entity_poly.type
_entity_poly.pdbx_seq_one_letter_code
_entity_poly.pdbx_strand_id
1 'polypeptide(L)'
;EGICDVFAFEVIRSTSINSTSKGGGNIRSTSINGVKLYSLSSQRSVATWLPPKKLRALRKDKDYLQRVDLIQDLKFETATTKIKVTPDGDYVIASGIYPPQVKVFELRELSLKFERHLVSEIINFQVFY
;
A
#
# COMPACT_ATOMS: atom_id res chain seq x y z
N GLU A 1 0.03 -28.46 10.10
CA GLU A 1 -0.17 -27.27 10.94
C GLU A 1 1.12 -26.45 10.93
N GLY A 2 1.07 -25.15 10.61
CA GLY A 2 2.13 -24.21 11.05
C GLY A 2 3.08 -23.55 10.04
N ILE A 3 2.72 -23.32 8.76
CA ILE A 3 3.55 -22.47 7.85
C ILE A 3 2.68 -21.47 7.08
N CYS A 4 1.88 -20.68 7.80
CA CYS A 4 1.16 -19.54 7.23
C CYS A 4 1.33 -18.29 8.10
N ASP A 5 2.52 -18.05 8.64
CA ASP A 5 2.76 -16.91 9.55
C ASP A 5 4.12 -16.24 9.31
N VAL A 6 4.54 -15.99 8.06
CA VAL A 6 5.61 -15.01 7.81
C VAL A 6 5.47 -14.35 6.43
N PHE A 7 4.46 -13.50 6.25
CA PHE A 7 4.64 -12.30 5.42
C PHE A 7 4.00 -11.12 6.16
N ALA A 8 4.52 -10.89 7.36
CA ALA A 8 4.46 -9.58 7.96
C ALA A 8 5.28 -8.64 7.08
N PHE A 9 4.65 -7.56 6.62
CA PHE A 9 5.35 -6.41 6.05
C PHE A 9 6.06 -5.67 7.20
N GLU A 10 7.05 -6.34 7.81
CA GLU A 10 7.94 -5.78 8.83
C GLU A 10 9.12 -5.14 8.10
N VAL A 11 8.91 -3.92 7.59
CA VAL A 11 10.02 -3.07 7.15
C VAL A 11 10.24 -2.05 8.26
N ILE A 12 11.20 -2.32 9.14
CA ILE A 12 12.22 -1.38 9.69
C ILE A 12 13.19 -2.24 10.51
N ARG A 13 14.32 -2.65 9.93
CA ARG A 13 15.62 -2.62 10.61
C ARG A 13 16.71 -2.31 9.58
N SER A 14 17.51 -1.31 9.94
CA SER A 14 18.52 -0.65 9.12
C SER A 14 19.57 -1.64 8.60
N THR A 15 19.70 -1.74 7.28
CA THR A 15 20.95 -2.14 6.62
C THR A 15 21.17 -1.20 5.44
N SER A 16 22.36 -0.61 5.38
CA SER A 16 22.81 0.36 4.38
C SER A 16 22.29 0.05 2.97
N ILE A 17 21.46 0.94 2.42
CA ILE A 17 20.86 0.79 1.09
C ILE A 17 21.74 1.54 0.09
N ASN A 18 22.49 0.81 -0.73
CA ASN A 18 23.11 1.37 -1.93
C ASN A 18 22.05 1.40 -3.04
N SER A 19 21.50 2.58 -3.33
CA SER A 19 20.56 2.76 -4.45
C SER A 19 21.32 2.76 -5.77
N THR A 20 21.20 1.69 -6.57
CA THR A 20 21.67 1.68 -7.97
C THR A 20 20.47 1.62 -8.89
N SER A 21 20.10 2.74 -9.51
CA SER A 21 19.09 2.79 -10.56
C SER A 21 19.72 2.38 -11.89
N LYS A 22 19.77 1.08 -12.18
CA LYS A 22 20.05 0.58 -13.54
C LYS A 22 18.94 -0.34 -14.00
N GLY A 23 18.08 0.18 -14.88
CA GLY A 23 17.17 -0.62 -15.71
C GLY A 23 15.77 -0.04 -15.88
N GLY A 24 15.54 0.65 -17.00
CA GLY A 24 14.39 0.47 -17.91
C GLY A 24 12.93 0.49 -17.42
N GLY A 25 12.61 0.78 -16.17
CA GLY A 25 11.22 0.81 -15.69
C GLY A 25 11.07 1.67 -14.44
N ASN A 26 9.99 2.46 -14.38
CA ASN A 26 9.74 3.49 -13.36
C ASN A 26 9.43 2.94 -11.94
N ILE A 27 9.59 1.63 -11.72
CA ILE A 27 9.39 0.99 -10.43
C ILE A 27 10.69 1.10 -9.64
N ARG A 28 10.62 1.68 -8.44
CA ARG A 28 11.79 1.83 -7.57
C ARG A 28 12.26 0.46 -7.11
N SER A 29 13.45 0.08 -7.55
CA SER A 29 14.12 -1.13 -7.08
C SER A 29 15.24 -0.77 -6.10
N THR A 30 15.27 -1.41 -4.95
CA THR A 30 16.43 -1.41 -4.06
C THR A 30 17.03 -2.81 -4.03
N SER A 31 18.36 -2.92 -3.98
CA SER A 31 19.03 -4.21 -3.86
C SER A 31 19.58 -4.38 -2.45
N ILE A 32 19.22 -5.47 -1.78
CA ILE A 32 19.74 -5.84 -0.46
C ILE A 32 20.34 -7.24 -0.60
N ASN A 33 21.62 -7.39 -0.27
CA ASN A 33 22.34 -8.67 -0.33
C ASN A 33 22.22 -9.39 -1.69
N GLY A 34 22.18 -8.64 -2.81
CA GLY A 34 22.01 -9.21 -4.15
C GLY A 34 20.57 -9.55 -4.55
N VAL A 35 19.59 -9.42 -3.64
CA VAL A 35 18.15 -9.59 -3.92
C VAL A 35 17.54 -8.24 -4.28
N LYS A 36 16.78 -8.20 -5.39
CA LYS A 36 16.06 -6.99 -5.82
C LYS A 36 14.71 -6.91 -5.14
N LEU A 37 14.51 -5.85 -4.36
CA LEU A 37 13.23 -5.45 -3.78
C LEU A 37 12.59 -4.40 -4.68
N TYR A 38 11.32 -4.59 -5.01
CA TYR A 38 10.55 -3.66 -5.84
C TYR A 38 9.47 -2.99 -5.02
N SER A 39 9.48 -1.65 -5.00
CA SER A 39 8.44 -0.87 -4.35
C SER A 39 7.40 -0.45 -5.37
N LEU A 40 6.23 -1.08 -5.31
CA LEU A 40 5.18 -0.93 -6.32
C LEU A 40 4.22 0.24 -6.00
N SER A 41 3.93 0.48 -4.72
CA SER A 41 2.93 1.47 -4.25
C SER A 41 3.50 2.60 -3.38
N SER A 42 4.82 2.72 -3.24
CA SER A 42 5.45 3.81 -2.45
C SER A 42 5.55 5.12 -3.25
N GLN A 43 4.40 5.61 -3.70
CA GLN A 43 4.31 6.87 -4.44
C GLN A 43 3.81 7.99 -3.52
N ARG A 44 4.38 9.19 -3.66
CA ARG A 44 3.94 10.37 -2.88
C ARG A 44 2.52 10.73 -3.28
N SER A 45 1.53 10.63 -2.38
CA SER A 45 0.17 11.09 -2.67
C SER A 45 0.18 12.61 -2.94
N VAL A 46 -0.46 13.01 -4.04
CA VAL A 46 -0.69 14.44 -4.31
C VAL A 46 -1.78 14.91 -3.36
N ALA A 47 -1.54 16.00 -2.64
CA ALA A 47 -2.52 16.53 -1.70
C ALA A 47 -3.79 17.02 -2.41
N THR A 48 -4.97 16.68 -1.87
CA THR A 48 -6.27 17.05 -2.45
C THR A 48 -6.51 18.58 -2.42
N TRP A 49 -5.91 19.29 -1.47
CA TRP A 49 -6.06 20.74 -1.30
C TRP A 49 -5.11 21.59 -2.18
N LEU A 50 -4.43 20.99 -3.16
CA LEU A 50 -3.57 21.73 -4.08
C LEU A 50 -4.39 22.66 -4.99
N PRO A 51 -3.94 23.90 -5.24
CA PRO A 51 -4.61 24.79 -6.18
C PRO A 51 -4.75 24.16 -7.57
N PRO A 52 -5.86 24.40 -8.29
CA PRO A 52 -6.13 23.77 -9.59
C PRO A 52 -5.04 24.06 -10.64
N LYS A 53 -4.33 25.20 -10.53
CA LYS A 53 -3.17 25.50 -11.38
C LYS A 53 -2.02 24.49 -11.21
N LYS A 54 -1.70 24.12 -9.96
CA LYS A 54 -0.66 23.12 -9.65
C LYS A 54 -1.09 21.72 -10.08
N LEU A 55 -2.36 21.36 -9.89
CA LEU A 55 -2.91 20.09 -10.38
C LEU A 55 -2.81 19.95 -11.91
N ARG A 56 -3.05 21.03 -12.66
CA ARG A 56 -2.88 21.04 -14.12
C ARG A 56 -1.41 20.95 -14.54
N ALA A 57 -0.50 21.55 -13.77
CA ALA A 57 0.94 21.44 -14.03
C ALA A 57 1.42 20.00 -13.85
N LEU A 58 0.96 19.30 -12.81
CA LEU A 58 1.29 17.90 -12.54
C LEU A 58 0.92 16.96 -13.71
N ARG A 59 -0.12 17.27 -14.49
CA ARG A 59 -0.48 16.47 -15.68
C ARG A 59 0.61 16.45 -16.77
N LYS A 60 1.58 17.38 -16.70
CA LYS A 60 2.73 17.42 -17.61
C LYS A 60 3.96 16.71 -17.04
N ASP A 61 3.97 16.41 -15.74
CA ASP A 61 5.09 15.75 -15.09
C ASP A 61 5.13 14.27 -15.46
N LYS A 62 6.27 13.83 -15.99
CA LYS A 62 6.48 12.44 -16.42
C LYS A 62 6.27 11.45 -15.28
N ASP A 63 6.77 11.78 -14.08
CA ASP A 63 6.64 10.94 -12.88
C ASP A 63 5.18 10.80 -12.44
N TYR A 64 4.36 11.83 -12.64
CA TYR A 64 2.94 11.80 -12.33
C TYR A 64 2.16 10.94 -13.33
N LEU A 65 2.48 11.06 -14.62
CA LEU A 65 1.86 10.25 -15.68
C LEU A 65 2.21 8.77 -15.60
N GLN A 66 3.41 8.44 -15.10
CA GLN A 66 3.88 7.07 -14.94
C GLN A 66 3.51 6.46 -13.59
N ARG A 67 2.59 7.07 -12.84
CA ARG A 67 2.06 6.51 -11.60
C ARG A 67 1.25 5.26 -11.90
N VAL A 68 1.57 4.19 -11.18
CA VAL A 68 0.84 2.92 -11.22
C VAL A 68 0.33 2.66 -9.82
N ASP A 69 -0.99 2.63 -9.66
CA ASP A 69 -1.65 2.18 -8.46
C ASP A 69 -2.18 0.76 -8.71
N LEU A 70 -1.70 -0.23 -7.94
CA LEU A 70 -2.09 -1.63 -8.13
C LEU A 70 -3.50 -1.91 -7.65
N ILE A 71 -3.85 -1.37 -6.48
CA ILE A 71 -5.18 -1.46 -5.90
C ILE A 71 -5.66 -0.03 -5.73
N GLN A 72 -6.82 0.26 -6.27
CA GLN A 72 -7.39 1.59 -6.22
C GLN A 72 -7.66 2.01 -4.77
N ASP A 73 -7.24 3.23 -4.43
CA ASP A 73 -7.48 3.85 -3.12
C ASP A 73 -7.03 3.00 -1.91
N LEU A 74 -5.98 2.20 -2.09
CA LEU A 74 -5.29 1.48 -1.01
C LEU A 74 -4.50 2.45 -0.12
N LYS A 75 -5.22 3.31 0.60
CA LYS A 75 -4.68 4.32 1.51
C LYS A 75 -5.64 4.59 2.66
N PHE A 76 -5.08 5.06 3.76
CA PHE A 76 -5.81 5.54 4.92
C PHE A 76 -5.41 6.99 5.18
N GLU A 77 -6.30 7.75 5.80
CA GLU A 77 -6.07 9.17 6.06
C GLU A 77 -4.89 9.39 7.01
N THR A 78 -4.85 8.61 8.10
CA THR A 78 -3.78 8.70 9.10
C THR A 78 -2.72 7.62 8.89
N ALA A 79 -3.07 6.36 9.19
CA ALA A 79 -2.17 5.22 9.09
C ALA A 79 -2.96 3.92 9.13
N THR A 80 -2.34 2.85 8.64
CA THR A 80 -2.81 1.46 8.79
C THR A 80 -2.25 0.83 10.05
N THR A 81 -3.06 0.00 10.73
CA THR A 81 -2.62 -0.75 11.91
C THR A 81 -2.29 -2.20 11.54
N LYS A 82 -3.23 -2.90 10.88
CA LYS A 82 -3.09 -4.32 10.51
C LYS A 82 -3.64 -4.55 9.11
N ILE A 83 -3.00 -5.47 8.38
CA ILE A 83 -3.43 -5.92 7.06
C ILE A 83 -3.39 -7.44 7.07
N LYS A 84 -4.45 -8.09 6.58
CA LYS A 84 -4.50 -9.55 6.40
C LYS A 84 -5.15 -9.88 5.08
N VAL A 85 -4.72 -10.98 4.48
CA VAL A 85 -5.34 -11.55 3.28
C VAL A 85 -6.22 -12.71 3.72
N THR A 86 -7.34 -12.91 3.04
CA THR A 86 -8.16 -14.11 3.20
C THR A 86 -7.37 -15.36 2.79
N PRO A 87 -7.63 -16.54 3.41
CA PRO A 87 -6.96 -17.78 3.02
C PRO A 87 -7.15 -18.15 1.55
N ASP A 88 -8.30 -17.79 0.98
CA ASP A 88 -8.62 -18.02 -0.44
C ASP A 88 -7.86 -17.07 -1.38
N GLY A 89 -7.28 -15.98 -0.85
CA GLY A 89 -6.54 -15.01 -1.64
C GLY A 89 -7.40 -14.06 -2.48
N ASP A 90 -8.72 -14.02 -2.27
CA ASP A 90 -9.63 -13.17 -3.03
C ASP A 90 -9.80 -11.77 -2.43
N TYR A 91 -9.56 -11.62 -1.13
CA TYR A 91 -9.75 -10.36 -0.40
C TYR A 91 -8.57 -9.98 0.46
N VAL A 92 -8.29 -8.67 0.51
CA VAL A 92 -7.39 -8.03 1.46
C VAL A 92 -8.20 -7.18 2.42
N ILE A 93 -7.96 -7.36 3.71
CA ILE A 93 -8.60 -6.59 4.79
C ILE A 93 -7.53 -5.74 5.45
N ALA A 94 -7.78 -4.44 5.56
CA ALA A 94 -6.88 -3.49 6.21
C ALA A 94 -7.65 -2.68 7.26
N SER A 95 -7.02 -2.45 8.41
CA SER A 95 -7.52 -1.56 9.47
C SER A 95 -6.74 -0.25 9.51
N GLY A 96 -7.43 0.84 9.85
CA GLY A 96 -6.85 2.16 10.04
C GLY A 96 -7.14 2.75 11.42
N ILE A 97 -6.26 3.66 11.85
CA ILE A 97 -6.26 4.25 13.21
C ILE A 97 -7.27 5.38 13.35
N TYR A 98 -7.29 6.33 12.40
CA TYR A 98 -8.17 7.51 12.49
C TYR A 98 -8.68 7.99 11.12
N PRO A 99 -10.01 8.21 10.98
CA PRO A 99 -11.03 7.67 11.90
C PRO A 99 -10.93 6.13 11.94
N PRO A 100 -11.20 5.48 13.09
CA PRO A 100 -11.11 4.02 13.18
C PRO A 100 -11.99 3.38 12.11
N GLN A 101 -11.39 2.60 11.23
CA GLN A 101 -12.12 2.04 10.09
C GLN A 101 -11.46 0.75 9.59
N VAL A 102 -12.27 -0.07 8.94
CA VAL A 102 -11.83 -1.26 8.21
C VAL A 102 -12.18 -1.10 6.74
N LYS A 103 -11.24 -1.42 5.86
CA LYS A 103 -11.42 -1.46 4.41
C LYS A 103 -11.19 -2.89 3.92
N VAL A 104 -12.11 -3.37 3.09
CA VAL A 104 -12.00 -4.67 2.43
C VAL A 104 -11.84 -4.43 0.93
N PHE A 105 -10.77 -4.95 0.37
CA PHE A 105 -10.42 -4.84 -1.04
C PHE A 105 -10.60 -6.19 -1.71
N GLU A 106 -11.14 -6.17 -2.92
CA GLU A 106 -11.30 -7.36 -3.76
C GLU A 106 -10.12 -7.43 -4.74
N LEU A 107 -9.37 -8.53 -4.70
CA LEU A 107 -8.15 -8.69 -5.51
C LEU A 107 -8.44 -8.99 -6.98
N ARG A 108 -9.63 -9.53 -7.28
CA ARG A 108 -10.07 -9.78 -8.67
C ARG A 108 -10.40 -8.49 -9.41
N GLU A 109 -10.97 -7.52 -8.69
CA GLU A 109 -11.35 -6.21 -9.24
C GLU A 109 -10.33 -5.11 -8.94
N LEU A 110 -9.32 -5.39 -8.11
CA LEU A 110 -8.27 -4.46 -7.69
C LEU A 110 -8.84 -3.17 -7.08
N SER A 111 -9.96 -3.27 -6.39
CA SER A 111 -10.77 -2.14 -5.93
C SER A 111 -11.25 -2.31 -4.49
N LEU A 112 -11.71 -1.21 -3.90
CA LEU A 112 -12.36 -1.22 -2.59
C LEU A 112 -13.75 -1.86 -2.72
N LYS A 113 -13.98 -2.98 -2.04
CA LYS A 113 -15.29 -3.62 -1.96
C LYS A 113 -16.23 -2.83 -1.04
N PHE A 114 -15.76 -2.55 0.18
CA PHE A 114 -16.45 -1.67 1.13
C PHE A 114 -15.51 -1.15 2.21
N GLU A 115 -15.92 -0.06 2.84
CA GLU A 115 -15.30 0.46 4.06
C GLU A 115 -16.36 0.63 5.16
N ARG A 116 -15.94 0.48 6.42
CA ARG A 116 -16.79 0.71 7.59
C ARG A 116 -16.01 1.42 8.68
N HIS A 117 -16.63 2.47 9.23
CA HIS A 117 -16.12 3.14 10.42
C HIS A 117 -16.49 2.37 11.68
N LEU A 118 -15.60 2.42 12.66
CA LEU A 118 -15.76 1.85 13.98
C LEU A 118 -15.66 2.93 15.03
N VAL A 119 -16.18 2.64 16.22
CA VAL A 119 -16.11 3.54 17.37
C VAL A 119 -14.70 3.56 17.98
N SER A 120 -13.97 2.43 17.90
CA SER A 120 -12.64 2.26 18.47
C SER A 120 -11.67 1.59 17.50
N GLU A 121 -10.37 1.77 17.77
CA GLU A 121 -9.28 1.20 16.96
C GLU A 121 -9.26 -0.34 17.00
N ILE A 122 -8.90 -0.95 15.87
CA ILE A 122 -8.67 -2.39 15.75
C ILE A 122 -7.20 -2.70 16.03
N ILE A 123 -6.93 -3.29 17.19
CA ILE A 123 -5.58 -3.73 17.57
C ILE A 123 -5.17 -5.00 16.79
N ASN A 124 -6.08 -5.98 16.72
CA ASN A 124 -5.88 -7.23 16.00
C ASN A 124 -7.23 -7.81 15.56
N PHE A 125 -7.23 -8.60 14.49
CA PHE A 125 -8.39 -9.30 13.98
C PHE A 125 -7.96 -10.63 13.35
N GLN A 126 -8.85 -11.61 13.28
CA GLN A 126 -8.62 -12.88 12.59
C GLN A 126 -9.73 -13.13 11.57
N VAL A 127 -9.36 -13.73 10.46
CA VAL A 127 -10.28 -14.12 9.40
C VAL A 127 -10.43 -15.64 9.47
N PHE A 128 -11.67 -16.11 9.57
CA PHE A 128 -12.02 -17.53 9.58
C PHE A 128 -12.74 -17.88 8.27
N TYR A 129 -12.68 -19.15 7.89
CA TYR A 129 -13.42 -19.75 6.78
C TYR A 129 -14.61 -20.53 7.34
#